data_AF-A0A7M3MS86-F1
#
_entry.id   AF-A0A7M3MS86-F1
#
_cell.length_a   1.000
_cell.length_b   1.000
_cell.length_c   1.000
_cell.angle_alpha   90.00
_cell.angle_beta   90.00
_cell.angle_gamma   90.00
#
_symmetry.space_group_name_H-M   'P 1'
#
loop_
_entity.id
_entity.type
_entity.pdbx_description
1 polymer ?
#
loop_
_entity_poly.entity_id
_entity_poly.type
_entity_poly.pdbx_seq_one_letter_code
_entity_poly.pdbx_strand_id
1 'polypeptide(L)'
;MRRSTLPVLLTVLLSLLLASCGGGVVDDGPVTVDDPPDTTTEPEAPAEEPTEDPADTEPEPEPTDDPAEEPAEDPTEEPTDPEPAPDPDENSVSRVRLYFIAPGGGNAGRADPFLISVQREIPSTPRIAHATLRELIEGPSRADRALIDGVSTAVPAETLLLGVTIDDRVATVDLSREFESGGGSFTMFARLAQVTYTLTQFPTVDEVRFELDGRPVTVFSGEGIVLDGPVARDDYLDLLPGVFVDVPAAGATVRSPLRLTGKAAVFEATFQYRLEAADGSVLAEGFAMSDEGAGWGSFDVTIRYEIDARQAGTLTVWEYSAKDGSVQSERVTPLTLLP
;
A
#
# COMPACT_ATOMS: atom_id res chain seq x y z
N MET A 1 21.86 65.66 -10.58
CA MET A 1 21.63 66.74 -9.59
C MET A 1 20.90 66.14 -8.38
N ARG A 2 21.46 66.33 -7.17
CA ARG A 2 20.92 66.10 -5.80
C ARG A 2 20.40 64.67 -5.48
N ARG A 3 21.11 63.78 -4.77
CA ARG A 3 21.44 63.73 -3.30
C ARG A 3 20.26 63.98 -2.36
N SER A 4 19.83 62.95 -1.62
CA SER A 4 19.68 62.95 -0.13
C SER A 4 19.17 61.58 0.37
N THR A 5 19.99 60.75 1.04
CA THR A 5 20.13 60.56 2.51
C THR A 5 19.00 59.80 3.22
N LEU A 6 19.33 58.57 3.67
CA LEU A 6 18.76 57.85 4.83
C LEU A 6 18.96 58.67 6.13
N PRO A 7 18.17 58.48 7.21
CA PRO A 7 18.61 57.57 8.29
C PRO A 7 17.54 56.94 9.24
N VAL A 8 17.93 55.85 9.93
CA VAL A 8 17.72 55.49 11.38
C VAL A 8 16.28 55.17 11.88
N LEU A 9 15.93 53.91 12.20
CA LEU A 9 16.10 53.13 13.46
C LEU A 9 14.95 53.32 14.49
N LEU A 10 14.20 52.26 14.81
CA LEU A 10 13.68 52.02 16.18
C LEU A 10 13.28 50.55 16.39
N THR A 11 14.02 49.88 17.26
CA THR A 11 13.74 48.59 17.90
C THR A 11 12.81 48.80 19.11
N VAL A 12 11.78 47.96 19.26
CA VAL A 12 11.16 47.70 20.58
C VAL A 12 10.91 46.20 20.73
N LEU A 13 11.65 45.62 21.67
CA LEU A 13 11.44 44.32 22.32
C LEU A 13 10.20 44.44 23.23
N LEU A 14 9.30 43.44 23.24
CA LEU A 14 8.44 43.20 24.39
C LEU A 14 8.20 41.71 24.58
N SER A 15 8.99 41.13 25.48
CA SER A 15 8.78 39.83 26.12
C SER A 15 7.91 40.01 27.36
N LEU A 16 6.90 39.16 27.54
CA LEU A 16 6.19 39.03 28.82
C LEU A 16 5.97 37.55 29.15
N LEU A 17 6.77 37.06 30.10
CA LEU A 17 6.57 35.85 30.89
C LEU A 17 5.66 36.20 32.08
N LEU A 18 4.65 35.36 32.35
CA LEU A 18 4.04 35.26 33.67
C LEU A 18 3.95 33.78 34.06
N ALA A 19 4.80 33.41 35.02
CA ALA A 19 4.62 32.26 35.88
C ALA A 19 3.56 32.57 36.94
N SER A 20 2.75 31.59 37.31
CA SER A 20 2.02 31.61 38.58
C SER A 20 1.97 30.20 39.16
N CYS A 21 2.31 30.11 40.44
CA CYS A 21 2.59 28.92 41.22
C CYS A 21 1.39 28.47 42.06
N GLY A 22 1.47 27.21 42.52
CA GLY A 22 0.82 26.69 43.73
C GLY A 22 -0.03 25.47 43.42
N GLY A 23 0.17 24.29 44.00
CA GLY A 23 0.92 23.89 45.20
C GLY A 23 0.04 22.89 45.95
N GLY A 24 0.56 21.69 46.25
CA GLY A 24 -0.17 20.67 47.01
C GLY A 24 0.58 19.36 47.08
N VAL A 25 1.34 19.19 48.17
CA VAL A 25 2.08 17.99 48.57
C VAL A 25 1.15 17.12 49.41
N VAL A 26 1.10 15.80 49.17
CA VAL A 26 0.97 14.79 50.24
C VAL A 26 1.71 13.52 49.82
N ASP A 27 2.64 13.12 50.68
CA ASP A 27 3.41 11.88 50.73
C ASP A 27 2.68 10.89 51.64
N ASP A 28 2.60 9.60 51.28
CA ASP A 28 2.71 8.49 52.24
C ASP A 28 2.53 7.11 51.54
N GLY A 29 3.65 6.39 51.47
CA GLY A 29 3.87 4.94 51.72
C GLY A 29 2.94 3.82 51.23
N PRO A 30 3.49 2.60 51.00
CA PRO A 30 2.79 1.46 50.44
C PRO A 30 2.13 0.58 51.52
N VAL A 31 1.05 -0.12 51.17
CA VAL A 31 0.44 -1.16 52.02
C VAL A 31 0.28 -2.46 51.25
N THR A 32 0.58 -3.52 51.98
CA THR A 32 0.86 -4.91 51.66
C THR A 32 -0.35 -5.78 51.34
N VAL A 33 -0.04 -6.92 50.71
CA VAL A 33 -0.81 -8.15 50.56
C VAL A 33 -1.35 -8.66 51.91
N ASP A 34 -2.59 -9.15 51.94
CA ASP A 34 -3.01 -10.28 52.77
C ASP A 34 -4.30 -10.94 52.22
N ASP A 35 -4.27 -12.26 52.21
CA ASP A 35 -5.25 -13.24 51.69
C ASP A 35 -6.30 -13.60 52.80
N PRO A 36 -7.22 -14.60 52.64
CA PRO A 36 -8.63 -14.49 53.01
C PRO A 36 -9.00 -15.20 54.34
N PRO A 37 -10.30 -15.38 54.64
CA PRO A 37 -10.74 -16.77 54.86
C PRO A 37 -12.13 -17.10 54.26
N ASP A 38 -12.20 -18.28 53.61
CA ASP A 38 -12.94 -19.49 54.04
C ASP A 38 -14.22 -19.28 54.90
N THR A 39 -15.37 -19.95 54.71
CA THR A 39 -15.58 -21.35 54.34
C THR A 39 -17.10 -21.64 54.13
N THR A 40 -17.40 -22.73 53.39
CA THR A 40 -18.56 -23.67 53.48
C THR A 40 -19.93 -23.18 52.98
N THR A 41 -20.62 -23.83 52.03
CA THR A 41 -21.13 -25.21 52.15
C THR A 41 -21.60 -25.78 50.78
N GLU A 42 -20.92 -26.80 50.28
CA GLU A 42 -21.45 -27.95 49.48
C GLU A 42 -22.16 -28.94 50.44
N PRO A 43 -22.91 -30.00 50.03
CA PRO A 43 -22.85 -30.77 48.78
C PRO A 43 -24.29 -31.05 48.22
N GLU A 44 -24.64 -31.89 47.24
CA GLU A 44 -24.06 -33.13 46.72
C GLU A 44 -24.82 -33.52 45.44
N ALA A 45 -24.15 -34.23 44.53
CA ALA A 45 -24.66 -34.82 43.30
C ALA A 45 -25.59 -36.05 43.56
N PRO A 46 -26.07 -36.76 42.51
CA PRO A 46 -25.19 -37.81 41.97
C PRO A 46 -25.26 -38.02 40.45
N ALA A 47 -24.17 -38.60 39.95
CA ALA A 47 -24.01 -39.20 38.64
C ALA A 47 -24.70 -40.57 38.56
N GLU A 48 -25.05 -41.00 37.34
CA GLU A 48 -25.26 -42.42 37.01
C GLU A 48 -24.66 -42.76 35.63
N GLU A 49 -23.85 -43.81 35.61
CA GLU A 49 -23.49 -44.72 34.50
C GLU A 49 -23.65 -46.16 35.06
N PRO A 50 -23.53 -47.28 34.31
CA PRO A 50 -23.83 -47.59 32.90
C PRO A 50 -24.71 -48.88 32.77
N THR A 51 -25.07 -49.33 31.55
CA THR A 51 -25.44 -50.75 31.32
C THR A 51 -25.18 -51.20 29.86
N GLU A 52 -24.75 -52.45 29.71
CA GLU A 52 -24.23 -53.16 28.53
C GLU A 52 -25.29 -53.81 27.59
N ASP A 53 -24.93 -53.91 26.29
CA ASP A 53 -25.11 -54.96 25.23
C ASP A 53 -26.46 -55.72 25.00
N PRO A 54 -26.81 -56.22 23.78
CA PRO A 54 -25.93 -57.03 22.91
C PRO A 54 -26.01 -56.79 21.37
N ALA A 55 -25.06 -57.47 20.71
CA ALA A 55 -24.84 -57.67 19.28
C ALA A 55 -26.06 -58.14 18.46
N ASP A 56 -26.11 -57.71 17.19
CA ASP A 56 -26.60 -58.54 16.09
C ASP A 56 -25.86 -58.20 14.78
N THR A 57 -25.70 -59.22 13.94
CA THR A 57 -24.65 -59.39 12.93
C THR A 57 -25.22 -59.38 11.49
N GLU A 58 -24.38 -58.97 10.52
CA GLU A 58 -24.38 -59.28 9.07
C GLU A 58 -25.35 -58.57 8.08
N PRO A 59 -25.06 -58.55 6.76
CA PRO A 59 -23.76 -58.72 6.08
C PRO A 59 -23.42 -57.63 5.03
N GLU A 60 -22.14 -57.62 4.70
CA GLU A 60 -21.47 -57.02 3.55
C GLU A 60 -21.87 -57.76 2.25
N PRO A 61 -22.13 -57.07 1.12
CA PRO A 61 -22.28 -57.75 -0.16
C PRO A 61 -20.90 -57.97 -0.80
N GLU A 62 -20.49 -59.24 -0.84
CA GLU A 62 -19.40 -59.75 -1.69
C GLU A 62 -19.73 -59.65 -3.20
N PRO A 63 -18.71 -59.69 -4.07
CA PRO A 63 -18.82 -59.33 -5.48
C PRO A 63 -19.52 -60.44 -6.29
N THR A 64 -20.32 -60.03 -7.28
CA THR A 64 -20.89 -60.95 -8.26
C THR A 64 -20.05 -60.90 -9.54
N ASP A 65 -19.30 -61.98 -9.80
CA ASP A 65 -18.79 -62.36 -11.11
C ASP A 65 -19.97 -62.66 -12.06
N ASP A 66 -20.01 -62.01 -13.23
CA ASP A 66 -20.49 -62.59 -14.50
C ASP A 66 -20.11 -61.68 -15.69
N PRO A 67 -20.14 -62.16 -16.94
CA PRO A 67 -18.94 -62.50 -17.70
C PRO A 67 -18.49 -61.40 -18.68
N ALA A 68 -17.22 -61.52 -19.10
CA ALA A 68 -16.59 -60.74 -20.14
C ALA A 68 -17.40 -60.72 -21.45
N GLU A 69 -17.86 -59.52 -21.84
CA GLU A 69 -18.06 -59.13 -23.23
C GLU A 69 -16.92 -58.17 -23.60
N GLU A 70 -16.10 -58.55 -24.57
CA GLU A 70 -15.17 -57.67 -25.27
C GLU A 70 -15.94 -56.59 -26.06
N PRO A 71 -15.58 -55.30 -25.91
CA PRO A 71 -15.74 -54.33 -26.97
C PRO A 71 -14.39 -54.06 -27.62
N ALA A 72 -14.43 -54.03 -28.95
CA ALA A 72 -13.32 -53.90 -29.87
C ALA A 72 -12.28 -52.81 -29.54
N GLU A 73 -11.02 -53.13 -29.86
CA GLU A 73 -9.89 -52.19 -29.90
C GLU A 73 -10.21 -50.98 -30.80
N ASP A 74 -10.34 -49.81 -30.18
CA ASP A 74 -10.23 -48.52 -30.87
C ASP A 74 -8.75 -48.24 -31.12
N PRO A 75 -8.33 -47.76 -32.31
CA PRO A 75 -6.92 -47.52 -32.60
C PRO A 75 -6.39 -46.38 -31.72
N THR A 76 -5.33 -46.69 -30.98
CA THR A 76 -4.48 -45.74 -30.24
C THR A 76 -4.10 -44.54 -31.13
N GLU A 77 -4.71 -43.38 -30.90
CA GLU A 77 -4.15 -42.12 -31.36
C GLU A 77 -2.88 -41.82 -30.55
N GLU A 78 -1.77 -41.59 -31.27
CA GLU A 78 -0.51 -41.11 -30.71
C GLU A 78 -0.77 -39.84 -29.88
N PRO A 79 -0.18 -39.70 -28.68
CA PRO A 79 -0.23 -38.43 -27.96
C PRO A 79 0.55 -37.40 -28.77
N THR A 80 -0.16 -36.50 -29.44
CA THR A 80 0.42 -35.26 -29.96
C THR A 80 0.94 -34.45 -28.78
N ASP A 81 2.26 -34.36 -28.70
CA ASP A 81 3.04 -33.46 -27.86
C ASP A 81 2.39 -32.05 -27.90
N PRO A 82 2.02 -31.45 -26.75
CA PRO A 82 1.47 -30.09 -26.76
C PRO A 82 2.53 -29.16 -27.36
N GLU A 83 2.13 -28.49 -28.44
CA GLU A 83 2.96 -27.48 -29.10
C GLU A 83 3.52 -26.52 -28.04
N PRO A 84 4.85 -26.31 -27.98
CA PRO A 84 5.44 -25.42 -27.00
C PRO A 84 4.80 -24.03 -27.14
N ALA A 85 4.33 -23.49 -26.02
CA ALA A 85 3.79 -22.14 -25.98
C ALA A 85 4.79 -21.18 -26.65
N PRO A 86 4.34 -20.25 -27.53
CA PRO A 86 5.24 -19.34 -28.19
C PRO A 86 6.06 -18.58 -27.14
N ASP A 87 7.39 -18.55 -27.33
CA ASP A 87 8.28 -17.75 -26.51
C ASP A 87 7.73 -16.31 -26.43
N PRO A 88 7.68 -15.69 -25.24
CA PRO A 88 7.24 -14.30 -25.13
C PRO A 88 8.12 -13.47 -26.06
N ASP A 89 7.48 -12.75 -27.00
CA ASP A 89 8.17 -11.85 -27.93
C ASP A 89 9.27 -11.10 -27.15
N GLU A 90 10.53 -11.19 -27.59
CA GLU A 90 11.69 -10.59 -26.91
C GLU A 90 11.57 -9.04 -26.77
N ASN A 91 10.53 -8.45 -27.35
CA ASN A 91 10.18 -7.03 -27.28
C ASN A 91 8.86 -6.75 -26.53
N SER A 92 8.28 -7.72 -25.84
CA SER A 92 7.06 -7.53 -25.05
C SER A 92 7.37 -6.65 -23.83
N VAL A 93 6.58 -5.59 -23.62
CA VAL A 93 6.73 -4.69 -22.47
C VAL A 93 5.65 -4.97 -21.42
N SER A 94 6.05 -4.92 -20.15
CA SER A 94 5.18 -5.00 -18.99
C SER A 94 5.01 -3.62 -18.37
N ARG A 95 3.76 -3.26 -18.03
CA ARG A 95 3.46 -2.02 -17.31
C ARG A 95 3.43 -2.30 -15.82
N VAL A 96 4.29 -1.61 -15.08
CA VAL A 96 4.41 -1.74 -13.62
C VAL A 96 4.23 -0.38 -12.96
N ARG A 97 3.82 -0.37 -11.70
CA ARG A 97 3.73 0.81 -10.84
C ARG A 97 4.93 0.83 -9.91
N LEU A 98 5.66 1.94 -9.89
CA LEU A 98 6.70 2.22 -8.90
C LEU A 98 6.17 3.24 -7.92
N TYR A 99 6.47 3.05 -6.64
CA TYR A 99 6.01 3.95 -5.59
C TYR A 99 7.16 4.80 -5.10
N PHE A 100 6.97 6.12 -5.19
CA PHE A 100 7.97 7.15 -4.87
C PHE A 100 7.40 8.15 -3.88
N ILE A 101 8.23 9.11 -3.46
CA ILE A 101 7.84 10.16 -2.51
C ILE A 101 7.75 11.49 -3.24
N ALA A 102 6.65 12.22 -3.07
CA ALA A 102 6.45 13.54 -3.68
C ALA A 102 5.67 14.51 -2.77
N PRO A 103 5.93 15.82 -2.86
CA PRO A 103 5.16 16.86 -2.14
C PRO A 103 3.72 16.97 -2.67
N GLY A 104 2.84 17.72 -1.99
CA GLY A 104 1.43 17.92 -2.36
C GLY A 104 0.48 16.90 -1.72
N GLY A 105 -0.84 16.97 -1.97
CA GLY A 105 -1.81 16.01 -1.41
C GLY A 105 -2.01 16.06 0.12
N GLY A 106 -1.39 17.02 0.79
CA GLY A 106 -1.49 17.21 2.24
C GLY A 106 -2.56 18.22 2.67
N ASN A 107 -2.74 18.33 3.98
CA ASN A 107 -3.59 19.32 4.64
C ASN A 107 -2.94 19.76 5.97
N ALA A 108 -3.61 20.63 6.74
CA ALA A 108 -3.04 21.13 8.00
C ALA A 108 -2.77 20.05 9.07
N GLY A 109 -3.49 18.92 9.01
CA GLY A 109 -3.32 17.78 9.92
C GLY A 109 -2.34 16.73 9.41
N ARG A 110 -2.02 16.74 8.11
CA ARG A 110 -1.10 15.79 7.48
C ARG A 110 -0.25 16.50 6.44
N ALA A 111 0.97 16.83 6.83
CA ALA A 111 1.94 17.51 5.98
C ALA A 111 2.61 16.53 5.01
N ASP A 112 3.07 17.06 3.89
CA ASP A 112 3.79 16.34 2.85
C ASP A 112 5.26 16.08 3.27
N PRO A 113 6.00 15.18 2.58
CA PRO A 113 5.68 14.46 1.35
C PRO A 113 4.96 13.11 1.55
N PHE A 114 4.42 12.55 0.48
CA PHE A 114 3.66 11.29 0.50
C PHE A 114 4.11 10.28 -0.54
N LEU A 115 3.73 9.03 -0.33
CA LEU A 115 3.79 7.96 -1.29
C LEU A 115 2.86 8.23 -2.48
N ILE A 116 3.38 8.03 -3.68
CA ILE A 116 2.68 8.23 -4.95
C ILE A 116 3.06 7.10 -5.92
N SER A 117 2.17 6.77 -6.87
CA SER A 117 2.44 5.75 -7.89
C SER A 117 2.78 6.38 -9.25
N VAL A 118 3.79 5.83 -9.93
CA VAL A 118 4.18 6.17 -11.31
C VAL A 118 4.15 4.90 -12.15
N GLN A 119 3.57 4.96 -13.34
CA GLN A 119 3.59 3.84 -14.29
C GLN A 119 4.88 3.86 -15.11
N ARG A 120 5.57 2.71 -15.17
CA ARG A 120 6.75 2.48 -16.00
C ARG A 120 6.51 1.29 -16.92
N GLU A 121 6.99 1.37 -18.16
CA GLU A 121 7.09 0.24 -19.06
C GLU A 121 8.49 -0.37 -18.94
N ILE A 122 8.57 -1.66 -18.66
CA ILE A 122 9.83 -2.41 -18.51
C ILE A 122 9.80 -3.66 -19.39
N PRO A 123 10.94 -4.21 -19.82
CA PRO A 123 10.97 -5.46 -20.55
C PRO A 123 10.26 -6.58 -19.78
N SER A 124 9.41 -7.33 -20.45
CA SER A 124 8.71 -8.46 -19.83
C SER A 124 9.71 -9.55 -19.47
N THR A 125 9.50 -10.16 -18.31
CA THR A 125 10.38 -11.22 -17.82
C THR A 125 9.63 -12.10 -16.83
N PRO A 126 9.93 -13.41 -16.75
CA PRO A 126 9.39 -14.28 -15.70
C PRO A 126 9.69 -13.79 -14.28
N ARG A 127 10.76 -13.00 -14.09
CA ARG A 127 11.15 -12.41 -12.79
C ARG A 127 10.69 -10.96 -12.65
N ILE A 128 9.43 -10.69 -13.01
CA ILE A 128 8.93 -9.31 -13.12
C ILE A 128 9.05 -8.52 -11.81
N ALA A 129 8.75 -9.15 -10.65
CA ALA A 129 8.90 -8.51 -9.34
C ALA A 129 10.35 -8.08 -9.05
N HIS A 130 11.32 -8.92 -9.38
CA HIS A 130 12.74 -8.58 -9.27
C HIS A 130 13.11 -7.42 -10.21
N ALA A 131 12.65 -7.45 -11.46
CA ALA A 131 12.93 -6.37 -12.41
C ALA A 131 12.34 -5.03 -11.92
N THR A 132 11.10 -5.05 -11.44
CA THR A 132 10.43 -3.86 -10.90
C THR A 132 11.14 -3.29 -9.67
N LEU A 133 11.67 -4.12 -8.76
CA LEU A 133 12.43 -3.60 -7.63
C LEU A 133 13.78 -2.98 -8.02
N ARG A 134 14.45 -3.46 -9.07
CA ARG A 134 15.66 -2.78 -9.57
C ARG A 134 15.33 -1.36 -10.04
N GLU A 135 14.21 -1.22 -10.75
CA GLU A 135 13.73 0.06 -11.26
C GLU A 135 13.34 1.02 -10.12
N LEU A 136 12.81 0.50 -9.01
CA LEU A 136 12.57 1.26 -7.79
C LEU A 136 13.88 1.75 -7.14
N ILE A 137 14.89 0.87 -7.05
CA ILE A 137 16.20 1.17 -6.46
C ILE A 137 16.97 2.20 -7.29
N GLU A 138 16.89 2.12 -8.62
CA GLU A 138 17.45 3.15 -9.52
C GLU A 138 16.79 4.53 -9.29
N GLY A 139 15.55 4.52 -8.79
CA GLY A 139 14.83 5.71 -8.37
C GLY A 139 14.01 6.35 -9.50
N PRO A 140 13.51 7.58 -9.28
CA PRO A 140 12.75 8.29 -10.29
C PRO A 140 13.61 8.54 -11.54
N SER A 141 13.03 8.31 -12.71
CA SER A 141 13.66 8.58 -14.00
C SER A 141 13.57 10.07 -14.37
N ARG A 142 14.16 10.47 -15.50
CA ARG A 142 13.94 11.82 -16.05
C ARG A 142 12.47 12.02 -16.47
N ALA A 143 11.81 10.98 -16.96
CA ALA A 143 10.41 11.04 -17.34
C ALA A 143 9.52 11.24 -16.09
N ASP A 144 9.82 10.53 -15.00
CA ASP A 144 9.07 10.63 -13.75
C ASP A 144 9.14 12.05 -13.18
N ARG A 145 10.34 12.66 -13.19
CA ARG A 145 10.56 14.05 -12.77
C ARG A 145 9.91 15.09 -13.69
N ALA A 146 9.62 14.73 -14.94
CA ALA A 146 8.87 15.60 -15.85
C ALA A 146 7.35 15.49 -15.63
N LEU A 147 6.88 14.38 -15.06
CA LEU A 147 5.47 14.18 -14.70
C LEU A 147 5.15 14.77 -13.34
N ILE A 148 6.05 14.63 -12.36
CA ILE A 148 5.79 14.95 -10.97
C ILE A 148 6.92 15.81 -10.42
N ASP A 149 6.59 17.06 -10.11
CA ASP A 149 7.53 17.97 -9.48
C ASP A 149 7.91 17.48 -8.07
N GLY A 150 9.20 17.59 -7.73
CA GLY A 150 9.72 17.14 -6.44
C GLY A 150 9.69 15.63 -6.17
N VAL A 151 9.42 14.78 -7.17
CA VAL A 151 9.48 13.32 -6.98
C VAL A 151 10.88 12.85 -6.60
N SER A 152 10.93 11.99 -5.59
CA SER A 152 12.16 11.51 -4.95
C SER A 152 12.00 10.06 -4.48
N THR A 153 13.09 9.45 -4.01
CA THR A 153 13.06 8.12 -3.39
C THR A 153 13.73 8.19 -2.02
N ALA A 154 13.20 7.43 -1.06
CA ALA A 154 13.81 7.22 0.24
C ALA A 154 14.79 6.02 0.24
N VAL A 155 14.80 5.22 -0.84
CA VAL A 155 15.72 4.10 -1.04
C VAL A 155 17.13 4.63 -1.29
N PRO A 156 18.15 4.24 -0.48
CA PRO A 156 19.54 4.66 -0.70
C PRO A 156 20.08 4.16 -2.04
N ALA A 157 20.81 5.01 -2.77
CA ALA A 157 21.34 4.69 -4.10
C ALA A 157 22.29 3.48 -4.10
N GLU A 158 22.97 3.23 -2.99
CA GLU A 158 23.92 2.12 -2.85
C GLU A 158 23.26 0.80 -2.42
N THR A 159 21.93 0.77 -2.29
CA THR A 159 21.18 -0.46 -2.00
C THR A 159 21.35 -1.44 -3.15
N LEU A 160 21.77 -2.67 -2.85
CA LEU A 160 21.80 -3.76 -3.81
C LEU A 160 20.60 -4.67 -3.59
N LEU A 161 19.97 -5.10 -4.68
CA LEU A 161 18.96 -6.16 -4.65
C LEU A 161 19.65 -7.53 -4.76
N LEU A 162 19.63 -8.28 -3.67
CA LEU A 162 20.27 -9.60 -3.57
C LEU A 162 19.33 -10.71 -4.03
N GLY A 163 18.04 -10.59 -3.71
CA GLY A 163 17.05 -11.59 -4.10
C GLY A 163 15.60 -11.15 -3.91
N VAL A 164 14.71 -11.79 -4.66
CA VAL A 164 13.25 -11.74 -4.44
C VAL A 164 12.72 -13.15 -4.63
N THR A 165 12.06 -13.68 -3.60
CA THR A 165 11.30 -14.93 -3.66
C THR A 165 9.85 -14.66 -3.29
N ILE A 166 8.92 -15.42 -3.86
CA ILE A 166 7.50 -15.31 -3.55
C ILE A 166 7.01 -16.72 -3.23
N ASP A 167 6.47 -16.88 -2.03
CA ASP A 167 5.92 -18.13 -1.51
C ASP A 167 4.73 -17.80 -0.63
N ASP A 168 3.64 -18.57 -0.73
CA ASP A 168 2.40 -18.35 0.04
C ASP A 168 1.91 -16.89 0.07
N ARG A 169 1.99 -16.21 -1.07
CA ARG A 169 1.62 -14.79 -1.26
C ARG A 169 2.45 -13.79 -0.46
N VAL A 170 3.58 -14.22 0.12
CA VAL A 170 4.57 -13.35 0.77
C VAL A 170 5.79 -13.21 -0.12
N ALA A 171 6.15 -11.98 -0.46
CA ALA A 171 7.40 -11.69 -1.14
C ALA A 171 8.53 -11.49 -0.12
N THR A 172 9.52 -12.37 -0.09
CA THR A 172 10.75 -12.13 0.67
C THR A 172 11.74 -11.37 -0.20
N VAL A 173 12.11 -10.17 0.23
CA VAL A 173 13.07 -9.29 -0.46
C VAL A 173 14.36 -9.20 0.34
N ASP A 174 15.45 -9.66 -0.27
CA ASP A 174 16.79 -9.59 0.30
C ASP A 174 17.55 -8.42 -0.32
N LEU A 175 17.95 -7.47 0.51
CA LEU A 175 18.65 -6.25 0.15
C LEU A 175 20.00 -6.19 0.85
N SER A 176 20.94 -5.41 0.33
CA SER A 176 22.17 -5.15 1.06
C SER A 176 21.93 -4.23 2.26
N ARG A 177 22.82 -4.31 3.26
CA ARG A 177 22.74 -3.49 4.48
C ARG A 177 22.67 -1.98 4.24
N GLU A 178 23.15 -1.46 3.11
CA GLU A 178 23.02 -0.05 2.74
C GLU A 178 21.56 0.43 2.74
N PHE A 179 20.59 -0.48 2.56
CA PHE A 179 19.17 -0.16 2.65
C PHE A 179 18.74 0.39 4.03
N GLU A 180 19.47 0.10 5.11
CA GLU A 180 19.20 0.62 6.46
C GLU A 180 19.89 1.96 6.74
N SER A 181 20.68 2.47 5.80
CA SER A 181 21.55 3.62 6.02
C SER A 181 20.88 4.98 5.74
N GLY A 182 21.24 5.98 6.55
CA GLY A 182 20.93 7.40 6.33
C GLY A 182 19.44 7.78 6.45
N GLY A 183 19.19 9.09 6.51
CA GLY A 183 17.84 9.65 6.66
C GLY A 183 17.38 9.75 8.11
N GLY A 184 16.16 10.24 8.32
CA GLY A 184 15.47 10.24 9.62
C GLY A 184 14.27 9.27 9.61
N SER A 185 13.47 9.27 10.68
CA SER A 185 12.37 8.32 10.88
C SER A 185 11.42 8.23 9.68
N PHE A 186 11.01 9.37 9.10
CA PHE A 186 10.17 9.38 7.90
C PHE A 186 10.81 8.63 6.72
N THR A 187 12.09 8.87 6.45
CA THR A 187 12.82 8.22 5.35
C THR A 187 12.90 6.70 5.54
N MET A 188 13.03 6.23 6.77
CA MET A 188 13.08 4.80 7.08
C MET A 188 11.73 4.11 6.83
N PHE A 189 10.62 4.70 7.28
CA PHE A 189 9.29 4.16 6.96
C PHE A 189 8.98 4.28 5.46
N ALA A 190 9.33 5.41 4.84
CA ALA A 190 9.09 5.64 3.42
C ALA A 190 9.74 4.58 2.53
N ARG A 191 11.00 4.18 2.78
CA ARG A 191 11.65 3.14 1.95
C ARG A 191 10.99 1.76 2.10
N LEU A 192 10.57 1.40 3.32
CA LEU A 192 9.82 0.15 3.55
C LEU A 192 8.48 0.18 2.81
N ALA A 193 7.75 1.30 2.88
CA ALA A 193 6.49 1.49 2.18
C ALA A 193 6.66 1.43 0.66
N GLN A 194 7.69 2.08 0.11
CA GLN A 194 8.00 2.06 -1.31
C GLN A 194 8.20 0.63 -1.83
N VAL A 195 8.98 -0.19 -1.12
CA VAL A 195 9.19 -1.60 -1.49
C VAL A 195 7.88 -2.40 -1.35
N THR A 196 7.17 -2.21 -0.23
CA THR A 196 5.93 -2.93 0.07
C THR A 196 4.86 -2.66 -0.98
N TYR A 197 4.55 -1.40 -1.29
CA TYR A 197 3.55 -1.04 -2.29
C TYR A 197 3.94 -1.49 -3.70
N THR A 198 5.24 -1.44 -4.01
CA THR A 198 5.77 -1.89 -5.31
C THR A 198 5.60 -3.40 -5.49
N LEU A 199 5.88 -4.22 -4.48
CA LEU A 199 5.74 -5.68 -4.60
C LEU A 199 4.28 -6.13 -4.52
N THR A 200 3.48 -5.54 -3.62
CA THR A 200 2.05 -5.87 -3.44
C THR A 200 1.16 -5.36 -4.58
N GLN A 201 1.74 -4.77 -5.64
CA GLN A 201 1.01 -4.50 -6.88
C GLN A 201 0.69 -5.80 -7.65
N PHE A 202 1.49 -6.85 -7.43
CA PHE A 202 1.35 -8.12 -8.12
C PHE A 202 0.28 -8.96 -7.41
N PRO A 203 -0.72 -9.51 -8.11
CA PRO A 203 -1.81 -10.26 -7.49
C PRO A 203 -1.39 -11.51 -6.72
N THR A 204 -0.13 -11.95 -6.87
CA THR A 204 0.47 -13.08 -6.16
C THR A 204 1.20 -12.65 -4.88
N VAL A 205 1.13 -11.38 -4.48
CA VAL A 205 1.84 -10.84 -3.31
C VAL A 205 0.88 -9.98 -2.48
N ASP A 206 0.61 -10.40 -1.25
CA ASP A 206 -0.17 -9.65 -0.27
C ASP A 206 0.72 -8.91 0.73
N GLU A 207 1.85 -9.53 1.10
CA GLU A 207 2.76 -9.03 2.14
C GLU A 207 4.23 -9.15 1.71
N VAL A 208 5.08 -8.39 2.37
CA VAL A 208 6.52 -8.35 2.11
C VAL A 208 7.30 -8.65 3.38
N ARG A 209 8.22 -9.61 3.29
CA ARG A 209 9.22 -9.90 4.32
C ARG A 209 10.57 -9.33 3.92
N PHE A 210 11.23 -8.61 4.82
CA PHE A 210 12.53 -7.99 4.56
C PHE A 210 13.67 -8.84 5.12
N GLU A 211 14.72 -9.00 4.30
CA GLU A 211 16.02 -9.55 4.69
C GLU A 211 17.14 -8.57 4.35
N LEU A 212 18.19 -8.54 5.18
CA LEU A 212 19.42 -7.80 4.93
C LEU A 212 20.64 -8.72 4.97
N ASP A 213 21.30 -8.86 3.82
CA ASP A 213 22.38 -9.82 3.58
C ASP A 213 21.95 -11.26 3.97
N GLY A 214 20.77 -11.68 3.52
CA GLY A 214 20.21 -13.02 3.75
C GLY A 214 19.78 -13.29 5.20
N ARG A 215 19.58 -12.24 6.01
CA ARG A 215 19.13 -12.37 7.41
C ARG A 215 17.79 -11.64 7.60
N PRO A 216 16.78 -12.29 8.20
CA PRO A 216 15.52 -11.65 8.53
C PRO A 216 15.70 -10.38 9.36
N VAL A 217 14.97 -9.33 8.98
CA VAL A 217 14.93 -8.07 9.72
C VAL A 217 13.77 -8.10 10.69
N THR A 218 14.06 -8.07 12.00
CA THR A 218 13.03 -7.91 13.05
C THR A 218 13.03 -6.52 13.67
N VAL A 219 14.17 -5.82 13.58
CA VAL A 219 14.31 -4.42 13.95
C VAL A 219 15.07 -3.74 12.81
N PHE A 220 14.42 -2.79 12.16
CA PHE A 220 14.95 -2.07 11.01
C PHE A 220 15.55 -0.73 11.42
N SER A 221 16.80 -0.52 11.02
CA SER A 221 17.58 0.71 11.23
C SER A 221 17.84 1.07 12.71
N GLY A 222 18.61 2.15 12.93
CA GLY A 222 18.86 2.71 14.27
C GLY A 222 17.65 3.40 14.93
N GLU A 223 16.57 3.61 14.17
CA GLU A 223 15.31 4.18 14.70
C GLU A 223 14.49 3.15 15.50
N GLY A 224 14.85 1.86 15.41
CA GLY A 224 14.18 0.81 16.17
C GLY A 224 12.79 0.44 15.64
N ILE A 225 12.58 0.52 14.32
CA ILE A 225 11.31 0.12 13.69
C ILE A 225 11.17 -1.39 13.81
N VAL A 226 10.18 -1.85 14.56
CA VAL A 226 9.96 -3.28 14.77
C VAL A 226 9.19 -3.87 13.60
N LEU A 227 9.69 -4.96 13.03
CA LEU A 227 9.06 -5.73 11.96
C LEU A 227 8.80 -7.16 12.47
N ASP A 228 7.66 -7.35 13.12
CA ASP A 228 7.25 -8.64 13.72
C ASP A 228 6.61 -9.59 12.70
N GLY A 229 7.18 -9.67 11.49
CA GLY A 229 6.69 -10.51 10.40
C GLY A 229 6.69 -9.80 9.04
N PRO A 230 6.06 -10.41 8.02
CA PRO A 230 5.74 -9.71 6.78
C PRO A 230 4.85 -8.49 7.03
N VAL A 231 4.99 -7.47 6.20
CA VAL A 231 4.23 -6.22 6.26
C VAL A 231 3.40 -6.02 5.00
N ALA A 232 2.24 -5.41 5.15
CA ALA A 232 1.27 -5.12 4.09
C ALA A 232 1.15 -3.61 3.83
N ARG A 233 0.32 -3.24 2.85
CA ARG A 233 0.06 -1.83 2.51
C ARG A 233 -0.56 -1.04 3.66
N ASP A 234 -1.38 -1.70 4.48
CA ASP A 234 -2.13 -1.07 5.56
C ASP A 234 -1.21 -0.64 6.73
N ASP A 235 -0.01 -1.23 6.85
CA ASP A 235 1.01 -0.82 7.83
C ASP A 235 1.62 0.58 7.53
N TYR A 236 1.36 1.12 6.34
CA TYR A 236 1.97 2.36 5.85
C TYR A 236 0.95 3.42 5.43
N LEU A 237 -0.30 3.33 5.89
CA LEU A 237 -1.35 4.27 5.50
C LEU A 237 -1.00 5.72 5.86
N ASP A 238 -0.22 5.97 6.91
CA ASP A 238 0.19 7.33 7.28
C ASP A 238 1.12 8.02 6.29
N LEU A 239 1.69 7.27 5.33
CA LEU A 239 2.51 7.81 4.25
C LEU A 239 1.69 8.16 3.00
N LEU A 240 0.37 7.90 3.00
CA LEU A 240 -0.50 8.22 1.88
C LEU A 240 -1.08 9.66 1.99
N PRO A 241 -1.28 10.37 0.87
CA PRO A 241 -2.02 11.63 0.86
C PRO A 241 -3.49 11.40 1.23
N GLY A 242 -4.21 12.46 1.65
CA GLY A 242 -5.62 12.35 2.09
C GLY A 242 -6.54 11.61 1.09
N VAL A 243 -6.28 11.80 -0.21
CA VAL A 243 -6.83 10.99 -1.29
C VAL A 243 -5.69 10.37 -2.09
N PHE A 244 -5.50 9.06 -1.95
CA PHE A 244 -4.50 8.29 -2.67
C PHE A 244 -5.14 7.52 -3.82
N VAL A 245 -4.86 7.94 -5.06
CA VAL A 245 -5.23 7.22 -6.27
C VAL A 245 -4.10 6.25 -6.63
N ASP A 246 -4.34 4.95 -6.49
CA ASP A 246 -3.38 3.91 -6.88
C ASP A 246 -3.45 3.63 -8.39
N VAL A 247 -4.69 3.50 -8.90
CA VAL A 247 -4.98 3.33 -10.33
C VAL A 247 -5.91 4.46 -10.77
N PRO A 248 -5.61 5.16 -11.88
CA PRO A 248 -4.36 5.08 -12.64
C PRO A 248 -3.19 5.72 -11.89
N ALA A 249 -1.98 5.18 -12.09
CA ALA A 249 -0.75 5.82 -11.66
C ALA A 249 -0.36 6.97 -12.61
N ALA A 250 0.48 7.89 -12.15
CA ALA A 250 0.98 8.97 -12.99
C ALA A 250 1.74 8.43 -14.22
N GLY A 251 1.56 9.07 -15.37
CA GLY A 251 2.10 8.64 -16.66
C GLY A 251 1.30 7.52 -17.32
N ALA A 252 0.24 7.01 -16.69
CA ALA A 252 -0.52 5.91 -17.27
C ALA A 252 -1.24 6.30 -18.57
N THR A 253 -1.28 5.35 -19.51
CA THR A 253 -2.12 5.46 -20.71
C THR A 253 -3.46 4.78 -20.45
N VAL A 254 -4.56 5.53 -20.56
CA VAL A 254 -5.90 5.09 -20.17
C VAL A 254 -6.93 5.27 -21.30
N ARG A 255 -8.05 4.56 -21.20
CA ARG A 255 -9.24 4.67 -22.09
C ARG A 255 -10.49 4.93 -21.28
N SER A 256 -11.56 5.33 -21.96
CA SER A 256 -12.91 5.34 -21.40
C SER A 256 -13.53 3.93 -21.46
N PRO A 257 -14.20 3.44 -20.41
CA PRO A 257 -14.34 4.07 -19.11
C PRO A 257 -13.04 3.99 -18.27
N LEU A 258 -12.72 5.07 -17.57
CA LEU A 258 -11.57 5.19 -16.69
C LEU A 258 -11.94 4.77 -15.26
N ARG A 259 -11.34 3.68 -14.79
CA ARG A 259 -11.48 3.20 -13.41
C ARG A 259 -10.44 3.86 -12.50
N LEU A 260 -10.90 4.39 -11.37
CA LEU A 260 -10.11 4.96 -10.30
C LEU A 260 -10.22 4.05 -9.07
N THR A 261 -9.09 3.58 -8.55
CA THR A 261 -9.06 2.82 -7.30
C THR A 261 -8.01 3.36 -6.36
N GLY A 262 -8.26 3.27 -5.06
CA GLY A 262 -7.30 3.75 -4.09
C GLY A 262 -7.84 3.75 -2.66
N LYS A 263 -7.24 4.62 -1.84
CA LYS A 263 -7.56 4.80 -0.43
C LYS A 263 -7.83 6.29 -0.17
N ALA A 264 -8.79 6.60 0.69
CA ALA A 264 -9.04 7.97 1.12
C ALA A 264 -9.34 8.02 2.62
N ALA A 265 -8.82 9.05 3.29
CA ALA A 265 -9.13 9.40 4.65
C ALA A 265 -9.49 10.89 4.68
N VAL A 266 -10.75 11.16 4.33
CA VAL A 266 -11.31 12.49 4.10
C VAL A 266 -12.62 12.67 4.86
N PHE A 267 -13.02 13.92 5.10
CA PHE A 267 -14.25 14.21 5.83
C PHE A 267 -15.49 13.63 5.11
N GLU A 268 -16.39 13.00 5.87
CA GLU A 268 -17.61 12.34 5.35
C GLU A 268 -17.36 11.32 4.22
N ALA A 269 -16.18 10.68 4.21
CA ALA A 269 -15.75 9.73 3.18
C ALA A 269 -15.70 10.30 1.76
N THR A 270 -15.90 11.60 1.56
CA THR A 270 -16.20 12.17 0.24
C THR A 270 -15.05 13.01 -0.30
N PHE A 271 -14.64 12.73 -1.53
CA PHE A 271 -13.68 13.54 -2.27
C PHE A 271 -14.20 13.87 -3.66
N GLN A 272 -13.62 14.89 -4.27
CA GLN A 272 -13.92 15.36 -5.60
C GLN A 272 -12.88 14.86 -6.60
N TYR A 273 -13.29 14.68 -7.85
CA TYR A 273 -12.40 14.40 -8.96
C TYR A 273 -12.72 15.30 -10.15
N ARG A 274 -11.70 15.60 -10.95
CA ARG A 274 -11.82 16.26 -12.25
C ARG A 274 -10.81 15.67 -13.23
N LEU A 275 -11.28 15.30 -14.42
CA LEU A 275 -10.48 14.88 -15.54
C LEU A 275 -10.47 15.98 -16.60
N GLU A 276 -9.29 16.48 -16.93
CA GLU A 276 -9.09 17.57 -17.89
C GLU A 276 -8.33 17.07 -19.12
N ALA A 277 -8.68 17.60 -20.29
CA ALA A 277 -7.97 17.42 -21.56
C ALA A 277 -6.68 18.25 -21.60
N ALA A 278 -5.88 18.07 -22.65
CA ALA A 278 -4.61 18.78 -22.82
C ALA A 278 -4.75 20.31 -22.91
N ASP A 279 -5.91 20.80 -23.37
CA ASP A 279 -6.23 22.23 -23.47
C ASP A 279 -6.89 22.81 -22.21
N GLY A 280 -7.06 22.00 -21.16
CA GLY A 280 -7.72 22.36 -19.92
C GLY A 280 -9.25 22.20 -19.93
N SER A 281 -9.84 21.71 -21.02
CA SER A 281 -11.28 21.43 -21.07
C SER A 281 -11.64 20.29 -20.10
N VAL A 282 -12.69 20.47 -19.32
CA VAL A 282 -13.17 19.44 -18.39
C VAL A 282 -13.90 18.35 -19.16
N LEU A 283 -13.36 17.14 -19.13
CA LEU A 283 -13.94 15.95 -19.75
C LEU A 283 -14.92 15.23 -18.83
N ALA A 284 -14.62 15.25 -17.53
CA ALA A 284 -15.50 14.71 -16.49
C ALA A 284 -15.17 15.37 -15.14
N GLU A 285 -16.19 15.56 -14.31
CA GLU A 285 -16.04 16.06 -12.94
C GLU A 285 -17.14 15.46 -12.07
N GLY A 286 -16.86 15.27 -10.79
CA GLY A 286 -17.83 14.73 -9.85
C GLY A 286 -17.19 14.44 -8.50
N PHE A 287 -17.87 13.61 -7.71
CA PHE A 287 -17.40 13.16 -6.42
C PHE A 287 -17.45 11.65 -6.33
N ALA A 288 -16.62 11.10 -5.45
CA ALA A 288 -16.63 9.70 -5.08
C ALA A 288 -16.56 9.57 -3.56
N MET A 289 -16.95 8.41 -3.06
CA MET A 289 -16.90 8.10 -1.65
C MET A 289 -15.97 6.90 -1.42
N SER A 290 -15.22 6.93 -0.32
CA SER A 290 -14.64 5.72 0.25
C SER A 290 -15.69 4.90 0.98
N ASP A 291 -15.44 3.59 1.14
CA ASP A 291 -16.31 2.66 1.86
C ASP A 291 -16.27 2.82 3.39
N GLU A 292 -15.33 3.61 3.91
CA GLU A 292 -15.21 3.98 5.31
C GLU A 292 -15.25 5.50 5.47
N GLY A 293 -16.05 5.99 6.43
CA GLY A 293 -16.22 7.43 6.71
C GLY A 293 -15.53 7.95 7.96
N ALA A 294 -14.90 7.07 8.74
CA ALA A 294 -14.18 7.41 9.95
C ALA A 294 -12.80 6.74 9.96
N GLY A 295 -11.95 7.09 8.99
CA GLY A 295 -10.65 6.45 8.83
C GLY A 295 -10.27 6.31 7.38
N TRP A 296 -9.44 5.31 7.10
CA TRP A 296 -8.99 4.98 5.75
C TRP A 296 -9.95 4.01 5.08
N GLY A 297 -10.72 4.49 4.11
CA GLY A 297 -11.57 3.64 3.28
C GLY A 297 -10.99 3.41 1.88
N SER A 298 -11.39 2.31 1.26
CA SER A 298 -11.11 2.03 -0.14
C SER A 298 -12.16 2.68 -1.04
N PHE A 299 -11.80 3.01 -2.27
CA PHE A 299 -12.76 3.42 -3.29
C PHE A 299 -12.49 2.72 -4.62
N ASP A 300 -13.56 2.53 -5.40
CA ASP A 300 -13.54 2.02 -6.76
C ASP A 300 -14.64 2.74 -7.56
N VAL A 301 -14.25 3.72 -8.36
CA VAL A 301 -15.18 4.55 -9.13
C VAL A 301 -14.80 4.52 -10.60
N THR A 302 -15.80 4.62 -11.46
CA THR A 302 -15.61 4.61 -12.91
C THR A 302 -16.12 5.90 -13.52
N ILE A 303 -15.26 6.58 -14.28
CA ILE A 303 -15.52 7.85 -14.95
C ILE A 303 -15.57 7.60 -16.46
N ARG A 304 -16.56 8.18 -17.15
CA ARG A 304 -16.63 8.16 -18.61
C ARG A 304 -16.14 9.49 -19.17
N TYR A 305 -15.42 9.45 -20.27
CA TYR A 305 -15.04 10.61 -21.07
C TYR A 305 -15.06 10.26 -22.56
N GLU A 306 -15.04 11.28 -23.41
CA GLU A 306 -14.96 11.16 -24.87
C GLU A 306 -13.90 12.14 -25.40
N ILE A 307 -13.03 11.65 -26.30
CA ILE A 307 -12.03 12.45 -27.01
C ILE A 307 -11.84 11.90 -28.43
N ASP A 308 -11.45 12.76 -29.37
CA ASP A 308 -11.32 12.34 -30.78
C ASP A 308 -9.93 11.78 -31.13
N ALA A 309 -8.92 12.06 -30.31
CA ALA A 309 -7.54 11.65 -30.55
C ALA A 309 -6.76 11.45 -29.24
N ARG A 310 -5.67 10.67 -29.33
CA ARG A 310 -4.70 10.51 -28.24
C ARG A 310 -4.15 11.88 -27.83
N GLN A 311 -4.18 12.18 -26.54
CA GLN A 311 -3.66 13.45 -25.98
C GLN A 311 -3.19 13.29 -24.54
N ALA A 312 -2.51 14.32 -24.02
CA ALA A 312 -2.28 14.42 -22.59
C ALA A 312 -3.60 14.69 -21.86
N GLY A 313 -3.69 14.28 -20.60
CA GLY A 313 -4.78 14.64 -19.72
C GLY A 313 -4.33 14.69 -18.28
N THR A 314 -5.18 15.26 -17.44
CA THR A 314 -4.85 15.50 -16.03
C THR A 314 -6.03 15.03 -15.19
N LEU A 315 -5.78 14.07 -14.30
CA LEU A 315 -6.72 13.71 -13.24
C LEU A 315 -6.34 14.46 -11.98
N THR A 316 -7.26 15.25 -11.43
CA THR A 316 -7.08 15.95 -10.16
C THR A 316 -8.10 15.42 -9.16
N VAL A 317 -7.66 15.10 -7.95
CA VAL A 317 -8.53 14.74 -6.82
C VAL A 317 -8.27 15.67 -5.64
N TRP A 318 -9.30 15.99 -4.87
CA TRP A 318 -9.20 16.85 -3.70
C TRP A 318 -10.35 16.65 -2.72
N GLU A 319 -10.22 17.18 -1.51
CA GLU A 319 -11.32 17.34 -0.57
C GLU A 319 -11.60 18.83 -0.29
N TYR A 320 -12.79 19.12 0.21
CA TYR A 320 -13.10 20.45 0.76
C TYR A 320 -13.01 20.39 2.28
N SER A 321 -12.28 21.35 2.84
CA SER A 321 -12.21 21.59 4.28
C SER A 321 -13.61 21.82 4.87
N ALA A 322 -14.03 20.98 5.81
CA ALA A 322 -15.28 21.19 6.56
C ALA A 322 -15.28 22.51 7.37
N LYS A 323 -14.09 23.07 7.65
CA LYS A 323 -13.93 24.29 8.44
C LYS A 323 -14.25 25.56 7.64
N ASP A 324 -13.84 25.63 6.38
CA ASP A 324 -13.84 26.86 5.59
C ASP A 324 -14.07 26.68 4.09
N GLY A 325 -14.30 25.45 3.61
CA GLY A 325 -14.53 25.13 2.21
C GLY A 325 -13.30 25.26 1.32
N SER A 326 -12.10 25.47 1.89
CA SER A 326 -10.85 25.48 1.12
C SER A 326 -10.54 24.11 0.52
N VAL A 327 -9.89 24.11 -0.65
CA VAL A 327 -9.37 22.88 -1.28
C VAL A 327 -8.20 22.36 -0.43
N GLN A 328 -8.25 21.07 -0.09
CA GLN A 328 -7.24 20.37 0.68
C GLN A 328 -6.94 19.02 0.03
N SER A 329 -5.79 18.45 0.40
CA SER A 329 -5.32 17.16 -0.12
C SER A 329 -5.34 17.06 -1.65
N GLU A 330 -5.20 18.19 -2.33
CA GLU A 330 -5.22 18.24 -3.79
C GLU A 330 -4.02 17.48 -4.33
N ARG A 331 -4.31 16.57 -5.26
CA ARG A 331 -3.33 15.76 -5.95
C ARG A 331 -3.63 15.72 -7.43
N VAL A 332 -2.59 15.97 -8.21
CA VAL A 332 -2.61 15.96 -9.67
C VAL A 332 -1.88 14.71 -10.17
N THR A 333 -2.53 13.95 -11.04
CA THR A 333 -2.03 12.74 -11.69
C THR A 333 -2.06 12.96 -13.21
N PRO A 334 -0.90 13.23 -13.85
CA PRO A 334 -0.82 13.34 -15.30
C PRO A 334 -1.04 11.99 -15.98
N LEU A 335 -1.76 11.98 -17.10
CA LEU A 335 -2.15 10.80 -17.85
C LEU A 335 -1.95 11.00 -19.35
N THR A 336 -1.93 9.89 -20.08
CA THR A 336 -2.18 9.89 -21.52
C THR A 336 -3.58 9.32 -21.78
N LEU A 337 -4.45 10.11 -22.38
CA LEU A 337 -5.82 9.70 -22.71
C LEU A 337 -5.88 9.16 -24.14
N LEU A 338 -6.68 8.12 -24.33
CA LEU A 338 -6.99 7.53 -25.63
C LEU A 338 -8.50 7.63 -25.89
N PRO A 339 -8.93 7.74 -27.16
CA PRO A 339 -10.35 7.70 -27.54
C PRO A 339 -11.10 6.50 -26.96
#